data_AF-A0A965KFW8-F1
#
_entry.id   AF-A0A965KFW8-F1
#
_cell.length_a   1.000
_cell.length_b   1.000
_cell.length_c   1.000
_cell.angle_alpha   90.00
_cell.angle_beta   90.00
_cell.angle_gamma   90.00
#
_symmetry.space_group_name_H-M   'P 1'
#
loop_
_entity.id
_entity.type
_entity.pdbx_description
1 polymer ?
#
loop_
_entity_poly.entity_id
_entity_poly.type
_entity_poly.pdbx_seq_one_letter_code
_entity_poly.pdbx_strand_id
1 'polypeptide(L)'
;MNFSSKWILSLASVLVANSLMGAPDSEVMKRGEAVYNRTCIACHQANGQGIDPVFPPLAGSEWVAKNPSVVVRNILHGLAGPITVKGKVYNGMMPAVAGVSDADIADVVTYVRNSFGNSASALTEEEVKSIKAKYADRKTPWTAEELDKDSK
;
A
#
# COMPACT_ATOMS: atom_id res chain seq x y z
N MET A 1 -34.07 44.20 -29.23
CA MET A 1 -33.45 43.31 -28.23
C MET A 1 -33.95 41.90 -28.47
N ASN A 2 -33.06 40.97 -28.81
CA ASN A 2 -32.98 39.58 -28.32
C ASN A 2 -32.18 38.72 -29.31
N PHE A 3 -30.92 38.48 -28.92
CA PHE A 3 -30.04 37.49 -29.55
C PHE A 3 -30.44 36.10 -29.04
N SER A 4 -30.75 35.18 -29.95
CA SER A 4 -30.94 33.77 -29.64
C SER A 4 -29.62 33.04 -29.87
N SER A 5 -28.84 32.83 -28.81
CA SER A 5 -27.63 32.01 -28.84
C SER A 5 -27.99 30.55 -28.52
N LYS A 6 -27.79 29.68 -29.51
CA LYS A 6 -27.81 28.23 -29.33
C LYS A 6 -26.55 27.82 -28.57
N TRP A 7 -26.72 27.32 -27.35
CA TRP A 7 -25.65 26.68 -26.59
C TRP A 7 -25.53 25.22 -27.05
N ILE A 8 -24.45 24.91 -27.76
CA ILE A 8 -24.06 23.53 -28.09
C ILE A 8 -23.29 22.99 -26.89
N LEU A 9 -23.93 22.12 -26.11
CA LEU A 9 -23.28 21.31 -25.09
C LEU A 9 -22.45 20.22 -25.78
N SER A 10 -21.14 20.44 -25.89
CA SER A 10 -20.19 19.36 -26.21
C SER A 10 -20.04 18.47 -24.98
N LEU A 11 -20.64 17.28 -25.03
CA LEU A 11 -20.38 16.17 -24.13
C LEU A 11 -18.97 15.61 -24.43
N ALA A 12 -17.94 16.21 -23.83
CA ALA A 12 -16.65 15.53 -23.71
C ALA A 12 -16.83 14.37 -22.73
N SER A 13 -16.94 13.16 -23.27
CA SER A 13 -16.90 11.93 -22.47
C SER A 13 -15.51 11.80 -21.85
N VAL A 14 -15.42 12.06 -20.55
CA VAL A 14 -14.25 11.68 -19.75
C VAL A 14 -14.29 10.16 -19.64
N LEU A 15 -13.48 9.48 -20.43
CA LEU A 15 -13.16 8.07 -20.21
C LEU A 15 -12.36 7.99 -18.91
N VAL A 16 -13.05 7.71 -17.80
CA VAL A 16 -12.42 7.21 -16.59
C VAL A 16 -11.90 5.81 -16.95
N ALA A 17 -10.60 5.70 -17.19
CA ALA A 17 -9.94 4.41 -17.33
C ALA A 17 -9.97 3.70 -15.97
N ASN A 18 -11.05 2.97 -15.69
CA ASN A 18 -11.05 1.94 -14.66
C ASN A 18 -10.06 0.86 -15.11
N SER A 19 -8.84 0.90 -14.59
CA SER A 19 -7.87 -0.19 -14.73
C SER A 19 -8.53 -1.48 -14.23
N LEU A 20 -8.84 -2.37 -15.18
CA LEU A 20 -9.25 -3.74 -14.91
C LEU A 20 -8.16 -4.37 -14.04
N MET A 21 -8.56 -4.97 -12.91
CA MET A 21 -7.69 -5.75 -12.03
C MET A 21 -7.16 -6.99 -12.78
N GLY A 22 -6.17 -6.78 -13.64
CA GLY A 22 -5.32 -7.84 -14.19
C GLY A 22 -4.28 -8.25 -13.15
N ALA A 23 -3.80 -9.48 -13.25
CA ALA A 23 -2.67 -9.92 -12.44
C ALA A 23 -1.46 -8.99 -12.70
N PRO A 24 -0.68 -8.65 -11.66
CA PRO A 24 0.51 -7.82 -11.82
C PRO A 24 1.54 -8.50 -12.74
N ASP A 25 2.39 -7.67 -13.35
CA ASP A 25 3.51 -8.13 -14.18
C ASP A 25 4.40 -9.14 -13.43
N SER A 26 4.78 -10.23 -14.10
CA SER A 26 5.52 -11.32 -13.46
C SER A 26 6.92 -10.92 -13.01
N GLU A 27 7.58 -10.00 -13.71
CA GLU A 27 8.90 -9.50 -13.30
C GLU A 27 8.77 -8.56 -12.09
N VAL A 28 7.72 -7.75 -12.02
CA VAL A 28 7.37 -6.99 -10.80
C VAL A 28 7.20 -7.94 -9.62
N MET A 29 6.44 -9.02 -9.78
CA MET A 29 6.23 -10.01 -8.72
C MET A 29 7.54 -10.67 -8.26
N LYS A 30 8.41 -11.05 -9.20
CA LYS A 30 9.71 -11.66 -8.90
C LYS A 30 10.66 -10.71 -8.16
N ARG A 31 10.73 -9.44 -8.58
CA ARG A 31 11.52 -8.42 -7.87
C ARG A 31 10.96 -8.16 -6.47
N GLY A 32 9.64 -8.04 -6.36
CA GLY A 32 8.95 -7.83 -5.09
C GLY A 32 9.14 -8.98 -4.10
N GLU A 33 9.11 -10.22 -4.57
CA GLU A 33 9.44 -11.40 -3.77
C GLU A 33 10.89 -11.35 -3.25
N ALA A 34 11.85 -10.96 -4.11
CA ALA A 34 13.24 -10.83 -3.70
C ALA A 34 13.44 -9.73 -2.63
N VAL A 35 12.68 -8.63 -2.69
CA VAL A 35 12.64 -7.61 -1.63
C VAL A 35 12.02 -8.18 -0.35
N TYR A 36 10.91 -8.90 -0.46
CA TYR A 36 10.24 -9.52 0.68
C TYR A 36 11.17 -10.48 1.43
N ASN A 37 11.86 -11.35 0.70
CA ASN A 37 12.74 -12.38 1.24
C ASN A 37 14.00 -11.81 1.92
N ARG A 38 14.49 -10.63 1.48
CA ARG A 38 15.65 -10.02 2.13
C ARG A 38 15.29 -9.08 3.28
N THR A 39 14.07 -8.52 3.28
CA THR A 39 13.72 -7.40 4.17
C THR A 39 12.56 -7.70 5.13
N CYS A 40 11.53 -8.39 4.67
CA CYS A 40 10.24 -8.50 5.38
C CYS A 40 10.04 -9.85 6.07
N ILE A 41 10.65 -10.90 5.51
CA ILE A 41 10.40 -12.30 5.87
C ILE A 41 10.72 -12.63 7.33
N ALA A 42 11.71 -11.96 7.92
CA ALA A 42 12.16 -12.24 9.29
C ALA A 42 11.03 -12.05 10.32
N CYS A 43 10.13 -11.09 10.08
CA CYS A 43 9.00 -10.80 10.96
C CYS A 43 7.70 -11.41 10.42
N HIS A 44 7.42 -11.21 9.12
CA HIS A 44 6.14 -11.60 8.53
C HIS A 44 6.09 -13.06 8.02
N GLN A 45 7.21 -13.79 8.12
CA GLN A 45 7.36 -15.19 7.73
C GLN A 45 7.21 -15.46 6.23
N ALA A 46 7.70 -16.61 5.76
CA ALA A 46 7.69 -16.96 4.34
C ALA A 46 6.27 -16.99 3.72
N ASN A 47 5.27 -17.34 4.53
CA ASN A 47 3.87 -17.45 4.12
C ASN A 47 3.02 -16.20 4.46
N GLY A 48 3.65 -15.12 4.93
CA GLY A 48 2.95 -13.89 5.31
C GLY A 48 2.07 -14.02 6.56
N GLN A 49 2.17 -15.10 7.34
CA GLN A 49 1.31 -15.30 8.52
C GLN A 49 1.80 -14.56 9.77
N GLY A 50 3.02 -14.01 9.75
CA GLY A 50 3.62 -13.42 10.94
C GLY A 50 3.78 -14.45 12.08
N ILE A 51 3.81 -13.96 13.31
CA ILE A 51 3.94 -14.76 14.54
C ILE A 51 2.98 -14.18 15.56
N ASP A 52 1.86 -14.85 15.82
CA ASP A 52 0.89 -14.42 16.83
C ASP A 52 1.48 -14.53 18.25
N PRO A 53 1.34 -13.53 19.14
CA PRO A 53 0.72 -12.20 18.96
C PRO A 53 1.71 -11.06 18.68
N VAL A 54 2.92 -11.38 18.21
CA VAL A 54 4.05 -10.44 18.09
C VAL A 54 4.07 -9.73 16.73
N PHE A 55 4.02 -10.48 15.64
CA PHE A 55 4.07 -9.96 14.28
C PHE A 55 2.76 -10.26 13.55
N PRO A 56 2.05 -9.23 13.04
CA PRO A 56 0.76 -9.43 12.39
C PRO A 56 0.92 -10.16 11.05
N PRO A 57 -0.11 -10.94 10.64
CA PRO A 57 -0.15 -11.50 9.31
C PRO A 57 -0.32 -10.39 8.26
N LEU A 58 0.40 -10.53 7.15
CA LEU A 58 0.12 -9.85 5.89
C LEU A 58 -0.90 -10.64 5.04
N ALA A 59 -0.96 -11.95 5.25
CA ALA A 59 -1.85 -12.87 4.55
C ALA A 59 -3.33 -12.60 4.86
N GLY A 60 -4.08 -12.16 3.85
CA GLY A 60 -5.49 -11.80 3.98
C GLY A 60 -5.74 -10.64 4.92
N SER A 61 -4.75 -9.75 5.10
CA SER A 61 -4.83 -8.62 6.02
C SER A 61 -5.68 -7.50 5.45
N GLU A 62 -6.65 -7.02 6.24
CA GLU A 62 -7.47 -5.86 5.89
C GLU A 62 -6.61 -4.61 5.67
N TRP A 63 -5.46 -4.49 6.33
CA TRP A 63 -4.53 -3.37 6.14
C TRP A 63 -3.80 -3.42 4.80
N VAL A 64 -3.48 -4.62 4.32
CA VAL A 64 -2.88 -4.83 2.99
C VAL A 64 -3.89 -4.54 1.89
N ALA A 65 -5.18 -4.81 2.11
CA ALA A 65 -6.24 -4.59 1.13
C ALA A 65 -6.73 -3.12 1.03
N LYS A 66 -6.42 -2.27 2.01
CA LYS A 66 -6.73 -0.82 2.01
C LYS A 66 -6.04 -0.06 0.87
N ASN A 67 -6.17 1.26 0.87
CA ASN A 67 -5.39 2.16 0.03
C ASN A 67 -3.88 1.79 0.12
N PRO A 68 -3.19 1.57 -1.02
CA PRO A 68 -1.79 1.12 -1.02
C PRO A 68 -0.84 2.10 -0.31
N SER A 69 -1.21 3.39 -0.21
CA SER A 69 -0.46 4.39 0.55
C SER A 69 -0.29 4.02 2.02
N VAL A 70 -1.21 3.25 2.62
CA VAL A 70 -1.07 2.76 4.00
C VAL A 70 0.17 1.88 4.13
N VAL A 71 0.34 0.90 3.24
CA VAL A 71 1.47 -0.03 3.30
C VAL A 71 2.80 0.71 3.03
N VAL A 72 2.81 1.62 2.06
CA VAL A 72 3.99 2.44 1.74
C VAL A 72 4.41 3.31 2.93
N ARG A 73 3.45 3.95 3.60
CA ARG A 73 3.71 4.79 4.77
C ARG A 73 4.32 4.00 5.93
N ASN A 74 3.85 2.77 6.16
CA ASN A 74 4.40 1.88 7.18
C ASN A 74 5.85 1.50 6.87
N ILE A 75 6.18 1.24 5.60
CA ILE A 75 7.55 0.94 5.18
C ILE A 75 8.46 2.16 5.38
N LEU A 76 8.00 3.36 4.97
CA LEU A 76 8.81 4.58 5.02
C LEU A 76 9.04 5.11 6.43
N HIS A 77 8.07 4.99 7.33
CA HIS A 77 8.10 5.67 8.64
C HIS A 77 7.90 4.74 9.83
N GLY A 78 7.55 3.47 9.60
CA GLY A 78 7.21 2.51 10.66
C GLY A 78 5.75 2.63 11.13
N LEU A 79 5.37 1.70 12.00
CA LEU A 79 4.05 1.61 12.62
C LEU A 79 4.24 1.18 14.08
N ALA A 80 3.62 1.86 15.03
CA ALA A 80 3.74 1.56 16.45
C ALA A 80 2.39 1.65 17.17
N GLY A 81 2.30 0.90 18.26
CA GLY A 81 1.12 0.86 19.12
C GLY A 81 0.12 -0.21 18.69
N PRO A 82 -1.07 -0.21 19.31
CA PRO A 82 -2.06 -1.25 19.09
C PRO A 82 -2.66 -1.15 17.69
N ILE A 83 -2.64 -2.27 16.97
CA ILE A 83 -3.35 -2.46 15.70
C ILE A 83 -4.19 -3.73 15.79
N THR A 84 -5.33 -3.75 15.11
CA THR A 84 -6.15 -4.97 14.98
C THR A 84 -5.97 -5.53 13.58
N VAL A 85 -5.57 -6.78 13.46
CA VAL A 85 -5.48 -7.50 12.18
C VAL A 85 -6.25 -8.80 12.31
N LYS A 86 -7.26 -9.00 11.46
CA LYS A 86 -8.15 -10.18 11.47
C LYS A 86 -8.74 -10.45 12.86
N GLY A 87 -9.17 -9.39 13.54
CA GLY A 87 -9.80 -9.46 14.87
C GLY A 87 -8.84 -9.72 16.05
N LYS A 88 -7.52 -9.79 15.81
CA LYS A 88 -6.51 -9.93 16.87
C LYS A 88 -5.73 -8.63 17.06
N VAL A 89 -5.44 -8.30 18.31
CA VAL A 89 -4.66 -7.11 18.67
C VAL A 89 -3.17 -7.45 18.67
N TYR A 90 -2.39 -6.65 17.96
CA TYR A 90 -0.93 -6.64 17.97
C TYR A 90 -0.49 -5.29 18.51
N ASN A 91 0.35 -5.28 19.55
CA ASN A 91 0.84 -4.04 20.15
C ASN A 91 2.36 -4.06 20.16
N GLY A 92 2.94 -3.67 19.04
CA GLY A 92 4.38 -3.70 18.82
C GLY A 92 4.87 -2.48 18.06
N MET A 93 6.08 -2.58 17.52
CA MET A 93 6.67 -1.57 16.66
C MET A 93 7.28 -2.24 15.43
N MET A 94 6.81 -1.85 14.25
CA MET A 94 7.48 -2.06 12.98
C MET A 94 8.37 -0.84 12.73
N PRO A 95 9.70 -0.98 12.69
CA PRO A 95 10.58 0.14 12.37
C PRO A 95 10.42 0.56 10.91
N ALA A 96 10.78 1.80 10.60
CA ALA A 96 10.99 2.21 9.21
C ALA A 96 12.03 1.31 8.55
N VAL A 97 11.78 0.94 7.29
CA VAL A 97 12.63 0.03 6.54
C VAL A 97 13.71 0.85 5.82
N ALA A 98 14.97 0.58 6.16
CA ALA A 98 16.12 1.18 5.50
C ALA A 98 16.61 0.34 4.32
N GLY A 99 17.36 0.95 3.40
CA GLY A 99 18.04 0.23 2.31
C GLY A 99 17.12 -0.31 1.20
N VAL A 100 15.89 0.20 1.10
CA VAL A 100 14.96 -0.06 -0.01
C VAL A 100 14.77 1.21 -0.83
N SER A 101 14.87 1.09 -2.16
CA SER A 101 14.59 2.17 -3.10
C SER A 101 13.08 2.37 -3.28
N ASP A 102 12.67 3.48 -3.90
CA ASP A 102 11.24 3.71 -4.19
C ASP A 102 10.66 2.63 -5.13
N ALA A 103 11.49 2.11 -6.05
CA ALA A 103 11.15 0.97 -6.91
C ALA A 103 11.01 -0.34 -6.11
N ASP A 104 11.91 -0.62 -5.17
CA ASP A 104 11.80 -1.80 -4.29
C ASP A 104 10.51 -1.77 -3.47
N ILE A 105 10.11 -0.58 -2.98
CA ILE A 105 8.86 -0.40 -2.25
C ILE A 105 7.66 -0.67 -3.17
N ALA A 106 7.67 -0.15 -4.40
CA ALA A 106 6.60 -0.41 -5.36
C ALA A 106 6.44 -1.91 -5.66
N ASP A 107 7.56 -2.57 -5.94
CA ASP A 107 7.59 -4.01 -6.25
C ASP A 107 7.13 -4.86 -5.03
N VAL A 108 7.65 -4.60 -3.82
CA VAL A 108 7.30 -5.40 -2.63
C VAL A 108 5.86 -5.18 -2.17
N VAL A 109 5.36 -3.95 -2.28
CA VAL A 109 3.95 -3.65 -1.96
C VAL A 109 3.05 -4.34 -2.97
N THR A 110 3.39 -4.32 -4.26
CA THR A 110 2.67 -5.08 -5.30
C THR A 110 2.66 -6.58 -5.02
N TYR A 111 3.83 -7.14 -4.69
CA TYR A 111 3.99 -8.55 -4.34
C TYR A 111 3.12 -8.95 -3.14
N VAL A 112 3.20 -8.24 -2.02
CA VAL A 112 2.42 -8.54 -0.81
C VAL A 112 0.92 -8.43 -1.07
N ARG A 113 0.49 -7.43 -1.86
CA ARG A 113 -0.92 -7.21 -2.21
C ARG A 113 -1.50 -8.24 -3.17
N ASN A 114 -0.67 -9.04 -3.82
CA ASN A 114 -1.07 -10.09 -4.77
C ASN A 114 -0.54 -11.48 -4.38
N SER A 115 -0.08 -11.64 -3.14
CA SER A 115 0.41 -12.90 -2.58
C SER A 115 -0.36 -13.26 -1.32
N PHE A 116 -0.15 -14.48 -0.81
CA PHE A 116 -0.71 -14.93 0.47
C PHE A 116 -2.26 -14.87 0.54
N GLY A 117 -2.92 -15.04 -0.61
CA GLY A 117 -4.37 -14.92 -0.75
C GLY A 117 -4.89 -13.48 -0.86
N ASN A 118 -4.01 -12.48 -0.92
CA ASN A 118 -4.38 -11.10 -1.22
C ASN A 118 -4.60 -10.91 -2.73
N SER A 119 -5.50 -10.00 -3.09
CA SER A 119 -5.74 -9.57 -4.46
C SER A 119 -6.13 -8.10 -4.46
N ALA A 120 -5.15 -7.22 -4.60
CA ALA A 120 -5.35 -5.77 -4.58
C ALA A 120 -4.45 -5.06 -5.61
N SER A 121 -4.73 -3.79 -5.89
CA SER A 121 -4.05 -3.01 -6.93
C SER A 121 -2.53 -3.07 -6.80
N ALA A 122 -1.83 -3.16 -7.93
CA ALA A 122 -0.40 -2.91 -7.99
C ALA A 122 -0.07 -1.44 -7.64
N LEU A 123 1.22 -1.16 -7.47
CA LEU A 123 1.74 0.17 -7.17
C LEU A 123 2.95 0.48 -8.07
N THR A 124 3.04 1.70 -8.57
CA THR A 124 4.20 2.17 -9.36
C THR A 124 5.23 2.90 -8.50
N GLU A 125 6.46 3.04 -9.03
CA GLU A 125 7.51 3.83 -8.39
C GLU A 125 7.12 5.31 -8.26
N GLU A 126 6.43 5.87 -9.26
CA GLU A 126 5.94 7.25 -9.23
C GLU A 126 4.92 7.48 -8.11
N GLU A 127 4.04 6.51 -7.86
CA GLU A 127 3.10 6.56 -6.75
C GLU A 127 3.84 6.55 -5.40
N VAL A 128 4.87 5.71 -5.25
CA VAL A 128 5.73 5.70 -4.06
C VAL A 128 6.41 7.05 -3.86
N LYS A 129 7.00 7.63 -4.92
CA LYS A 129 7.63 8.97 -4.87
C LYS A 129 6.64 10.04 -4.42
N SER A 130 5.43 10.02 -4.98
CA SER A 130 4.37 10.96 -4.60
C SER A 130 3.99 10.83 -3.12
N ILE A 131 3.81 9.60 -2.63
CA ILE A 131 3.51 9.32 -1.22
C ILE A 131 4.66 9.79 -0.32
N LYS A 132 5.90 9.47 -0.69
CA LYS A 132 7.10 9.87 0.05
C LYS A 132 7.24 11.38 0.14
N ALA A 133 7.01 12.11 -0.96
CA ALA A 133 7.02 13.57 -0.97
C ALA A 133 5.91 14.15 -0.08
N LYS A 134 4.69 13.60 -0.15
CA LYS A 134 3.55 14.04 0.67
C LYS A 134 3.81 13.93 2.18
N TYR A 135 4.60 12.96 2.62
CA TYR A 135 4.87 12.70 4.04
C TYR A 135 6.33 12.91 4.44
N ALA A 136 7.13 13.64 3.65
CA ALA A 136 8.58 13.80 3.85
C ALA A 136 8.98 14.39 5.22
N ASP A 137 8.11 15.21 5.80
CA ASP A 137 8.35 15.86 7.07
C ASP A 137 8.10 14.94 8.28
N ARG A 138 7.45 13.79 8.09
CA ARG A 138 7.17 12.86 9.19
C ARG A 138 8.46 12.21 9.68
N LYS A 139 8.65 12.19 11.01
CA LYS A 139 9.82 11.60 11.69
C LYS A 139 9.48 10.51 12.70
N THR A 140 8.19 10.22 12.88
CA THR A 140 7.69 9.26 13.88
C THR A 140 6.92 8.12 13.21
N PRO A 141 6.90 6.92 13.82
CA PRO A 141 6.02 5.84 13.37
C PRO A 141 4.56 6.26 13.33
N TRP A 142 3.80 5.67 12.41
CA TRP A 142 2.35 5.81 12.36
C TRP A 142 1.68 5.07 13.51
N THR A 143 0.49 5.49 13.87
CA THR A 143 -0.47 4.71 14.67
C THR A 143 -1.60 4.19 13.77
N ALA A 144 -2.30 3.12 14.17
CA ALA A 144 -3.47 2.66 13.44
C ALA A 144 -4.54 3.75 13.28
N GLU A 145 -4.73 4.57 14.33
CA GLU A 145 -5.73 5.65 14.31
C GLU A 145 -5.43 6.71 13.24
N GLU A 146 -4.16 7.11 13.08
CA GLU A 146 -3.75 8.06 12.03
C GLU A 146 -3.95 7.45 10.63
N LEU A 147 -3.56 6.19 10.44
CA LEU A 147 -3.69 5.52 9.14
C LEU A 147 -5.14 5.32 8.72
N ASP A 148 -6.04 5.06 9.69
CA ASP A 148 -7.47 4.87 9.43
C ASP A 148 -8.16 6.15 8.98
N LYS A 149 -7.81 7.30 9.58
CA LYS A 149 -8.37 8.61 9.21
C LYS A 149 -8.02 9.01 7.79
N ASP A 150 -6.82 8.65 7.32
CA ASP A 150 -6.31 8.99 5.98
C ASP A 150 -6.70 7.98 4.89
N SER A 151 -7.39 6.89 5.27
CA SER A 151 -7.78 5.80 4.36
C SER A 151 -9.22 5.90 3.83
N LYS A 152 -9.96 6.93 4.26
CA LYS A 152 -11.29 7.31 3.78
C LYS A 152 -11.19 8.37 2.69
#